data_AF-A0A935H7K6-F1
#
_entry.id   AF-A0A935H7K6-F1
#
_cell.length_a   1.000
_cell.length_b   1.000
_cell.length_c   1.000
_cell.angle_alpha   90.00
_cell.angle_beta   90.00
_cell.angle_gamma   90.00
#
_symmetry.space_group_name_H-M   'P 1'
#
loop_
_entity.id
_entity.type
_entity.pdbx_description
1 polymer ?
#
loop_
_entity_poly.entity_id
_entity_poly.type
_entity_poly.pdbx_seq_one_letter_code
_entity_poly.pdbx_strand_id
1 'polypeptide(L)'
;MLMIGIAGTTLAPEEKDWIRAPMVCGVILFTRNFSSRDQLVALCNDIRAARAGEFLIAVDQEGGPVQRFREGFTALPALALFGERYATDAAGALDLAEQHGWLMACEILALGIDLSFAPCIDLKRGNRAIGVRAFHDDPAVVAAFAAAYVRGMHKAGMAATLKHFPGHGSVLEDTHFDVAVDPRRFDVIEREDLYPFSAGIAAQAEAVMMAHVTYPEVAPEPAGYSPHWIRNILQRQLGFTGIVFSDDIGMAAAESAGGIKARIDAHLDAGCDIVLVCAPVLVSEAIHAVSQRQPLPMSKLALLRARATPQWSQLLANDDFIQTRAGLSALSQEFVA
;
A
#
# COMPACT_ATOMS: atom_id res chain seq x y z
N MET A 1 -13.03 -9.37 3.18
CA MET A 1 -12.06 -10.48 3.40
C MET A 1 -10.92 -10.00 4.27
N LEU A 2 -10.00 -10.87 4.68
CA LEU A 2 -8.85 -10.53 5.52
C LEU A 2 -7.54 -10.71 4.75
N MET A 3 -6.61 -9.77 4.90
CA MET A 3 -5.19 -9.97 4.61
C MET A 3 -4.44 -10.01 5.94
N ILE A 4 -3.68 -11.08 6.18
CA ILE A 4 -3.12 -11.38 7.51
C ILE A 4 -1.59 -11.27 7.52
N GLY A 5 -1.00 -11.00 8.69
CA GLY A 5 0.44 -11.16 8.89
C GLY A 5 0.83 -12.53 9.45
N ILE A 6 2.07 -12.94 9.20
CA ILE A 6 2.70 -14.13 9.79
C ILE A 6 3.88 -13.75 10.68
N ALA A 7 4.30 -14.65 11.57
CA ALA A 7 5.20 -14.36 12.68
C ALA A 7 6.67 -14.30 12.28
N GLY A 8 7.13 -15.21 11.42
CA GLY A 8 8.56 -15.41 11.16
C GLY A 8 8.91 -15.61 9.69
N THR A 9 10.10 -16.18 9.48
CA THR A 9 10.70 -16.44 8.16
C THR A 9 10.26 -17.77 7.54
N THR A 10 9.46 -18.56 8.26
CA THR A 10 8.87 -19.81 7.79
C THR A 10 7.43 -19.92 8.29
N LEU A 11 6.60 -20.72 7.62
CA LEU A 11 5.22 -20.93 8.05
C LEU A 11 5.12 -21.92 9.22
N ALA A 12 4.56 -21.47 10.33
CA ALA A 12 4.11 -22.34 11.40
C ALA A 12 2.90 -23.19 10.96
N PRO A 13 2.65 -24.36 11.59
CA PRO A 13 1.49 -25.18 11.28
C PRO A 13 0.15 -24.43 11.37
N GLU A 14 -0.04 -23.63 12.43
CA GLU A 14 -1.26 -22.84 12.64
C GLU A 14 -1.47 -21.78 11.53
N GLU A 15 -0.39 -21.16 11.05
CA GLU A 15 -0.46 -20.17 9.96
C GLU A 15 -0.89 -20.80 8.64
N LYS A 16 -0.56 -22.08 8.39
CA LYS A 16 -1.07 -22.82 7.22
C LYS A 16 -2.59 -23.01 7.32
N ASP A 17 -3.12 -23.20 8.52
CA ASP A 17 -4.56 -23.31 8.73
C ASP A 17 -5.25 -21.95 8.58
N TRP A 18 -4.62 -20.86 9.05
CA TRP A 18 -5.10 -19.49 8.79
C TRP A 18 -5.15 -19.18 7.29
N ILE A 19 -4.09 -19.49 6.55
CA ILE A 19 -4.02 -19.26 5.09
C ILE A 19 -5.14 -20.02 4.35
N ARG A 20 -5.51 -21.22 4.81
CA ARG A 20 -6.60 -22.02 4.23
C ARG A 20 -8.00 -21.53 4.61
N ALA A 21 -8.14 -20.66 5.62
CA ALA A 21 -9.44 -20.17 6.04
C ALA A 21 -10.12 -19.38 4.89
N PRO A 22 -11.40 -19.68 4.54
CA PRO A 22 -12.04 -19.13 3.34
C PRO A 22 -11.98 -17.61 3.22
N MET A 23 -12.09 -16.91 4.36
CA MET A 23 -12.13 -15.45 4.43
C MET A 23 -10.76 -14.76 4.37
N VAL A 24 -9.66 -15.50 4.48
CA VAL A 24 -8.31 -14.96 4.28
C VAL A 24 -8.02 -14.93 2.77
N CYS A 25 -7.69 -13.78 2.21
CA CYS A 25 -7.37 -13.64 0.78
C CYS A 25 -5.89 -13.40 0.51
N GLY A 26 -5.09 -13.15 1.54
CA GLY A 26 -3.67 -12.92 1.34
C GLY A 26 -2.87 -12.82 2.63
N VAL A 27 -1.55 -12.78 2.45
CA VAL A 27 -0.57 -12.51 3.50
C VAL A 27 0.18 -11.22 3.19
N ILE A 28 0.35 -10.35 4.17
CA ILE A 28 1.26 -9.21 4.12
C ILE A 28 2.55 -9.55 4.88
N LEU A 29 3.69 -9.32 4.23
CA LEU A 29 5.02 -9.59 4.75
C LEU A 29 5.68 -8.31 5.28
N PHE A 30 6.45 -8.48 6.36
CA PHE A 30 7.20 -7.43 7.04
C PHE A 30 8.68 -7.81 7.16
N THR A 31 9.50 -6.90 7.67
CA THR A 31 10.93 -7.15 7.92
C THR A 31 11.16 -8.38 8.82
N ARG A 32 10.27 -8.68 9.77
CA ARG A 32 10.35 -9.90 10.61
C ARG A 32 10.25 -11.21 9.82
N ASN A 33 9.75 -11.16 8.59
CA ASN A 33 9.59 -12.32 7.71
C ASN A 33 10.76 -12.50 6.73
N PHE A 34 11.79 -11.66 6.84
CA PHE A 34 12.92 -11.61 5.92
C PHE A 34 14.25 -11.88 6.63
N SER A 35 15.01 -12.84 6.11
CA SER A 35 16.42 -13.04 6.45
C SER A 35 17.34 -13.02 5.22
N SER A 36 16.86 -13.50 4.07
CA SER A 36 17.57 -13.42 2.79
C SER A 36 16.60 -13.58 1.62
N ARG A 37 17.03 -13.23 0.41
CA ARG A 37 16.20 -13.39 -0.79
C ARG A 37 15.78 -14.84 -1.01
N ASP A 38 16.71 -15.80 -0.87
CA ASP A 38 16.43 -17.21 -1.11
C ASP A 38 15.44 -17.77 -0.06
N GLN A 39 15.58 -17.35 1.21
CA GLN A 39 14.61 -17.69 2.25
C GLN A 39 13.23 -17.10 1.94
N LEU A 40 13.16 -15.85 1.49
CA LEU A 40 11.89 -15.18 1.19
C LEU A 40 11.16 -15.82 0.00
N VAL A 41 11.90 -16.25 -1.03
CA VAL A 41 11.34 -17.04 -2.14
C VAL A 41 10.78 -18.36 -1.64
N ALA A 42 11.51 -19.07 -0.75
CA ALA A 42 11.02 -20.31 -0.14
C ALA A 42 9.73 -20.07 0.67
N LEU A 43 9.68 -19.00 1.47
CA LEU A 43 8.48 -18.62 2.22
C LEU A 43 7.29 -18.31 1.30
N CYS A 44 7.51 -17.57 0.21
CA CYS A 44 6.45 -17.30 -0.77
C CYS A 44 5.93 -18.60 -1.39
N ASN A 45 6.82 -19.52 -1.75
CA ASN A 45 6.44 -20.84 -2.28
C ASN A 45 5.63 -21.66 -1.26
N ASP A 46 6.01 -21.64 0.02
CA ASP A 46 5.27 -22.33 1.09
C ASP A 46 3.86 -21.74 1.27
N ILE A 47 3.70 -20.41 1.18
CA ILE A 47 2.38 -19.74 1.23
C ILE A 47 1.52 -20.18 0.04
N ARG A 48 2.07 -20.20 -1.18
CA ARG A 48 1.37 -20.67 -2.38
C ARG A 48 0.97 -22.14 -2.29
N ALA A 49 1.83 -22.97 -1.71
CA ALA A 49 1.53 -24.39 -1.50
C ALA A 49 0.45 -24.61 -0.44
N ALA A 50 0.37 -23.74 0.59
CA ALA A 50 -0.67 -23.80 1.60
C ALA A 50 -2.06 -23.45 1.05
N ARG A 51 -2.15 -22.58 0.03
CA ARG A 51 -3.39 -22.22 -0.67
C ARG A 51 -3.19 -21.98 -2.16
N ALA A 52 -3.68 -22.93 -2.95
CA ALA A 52 -3.76 -22.82 -4.40
C ALA A 52 -4.86 -21.83 -4.84
N GLY A 53 -4.70 -21.22 -6.02
CA GLY A 53 -5.65 -20.29 -6.62
C GLY A 53 -5.33 -18.82 -6.33
N GLU A 54 -6.35 -17.95 -6.42
CA GLU A 54 -6.18 -16.51 -6.17
C GLU A 54 -5.93 -16.26 -4.68
N PHE A 55 -4.66 -16.06 -4.33
CA PHE A 55 -4.22 -15.63 -3.02
C PHE A 55 -3.23 -14.50 -3.23
N LEU A 56 -3.22 -13.50 -2.35
CA LEU A 56 -2.32 -12.36 -2.47
C LEU A 56 -1.13 -12.51 -1.52
N ILE A 57 0.07 -12.17 -1.98
CA ILE A 57 1.21 -11.91 -1.10
C ILE A 57 1.59 -10.45 -1.31
N ALA A 58 1.64 -9.68 -0.23
CA ALA A 58 1.86 -8.24 -0.27
C ALA A 58 3.02 -7.80 0.64
N VAL A 59 3.52 -6.59 0.44
CA VAL A 59 4.55 -5.96 1.28
C VAL A 59 4.42 -4.43 1.23
N ASP A 60 4.98 -3.71 2.22
CA ASP A 60 5.25 -2.27 2.09
C ASP A 60 6.67 -2.01 1.59
N GLN A 61 6.85 -1.86 0.29
CA GLN A 61 8.14 -1.52 -0.32
C GLN A 61 7.97 -0.19 -1.07
N GLU A 62 7.96 0.93 -0.34
CA GLU A 62 7.80 2.29 -0.90
C GLU A 62 9.13 2.96 -1.20
N GLY A 63 10.16 2.69 -0.38
CA GLY A 63 11.44 3.39 -0.40
C GLY A 63 11.69 4.23 0.85
N GLY A 64 12.94 4.68 1.01
CA GLY A 64 13.39 5.42 2.19
C GLY A 64 13.12 4.65 3.50
N PRO A 65 12.35 5.22 4.45
CA PRO A 65 12.05 4.56 5.73
C PRO A 65 11.12 3.34 5.59
N VAL A 66 10.27 3.30 4.56
CA VAL A 66 9.31 2.21 4.33
C VAL A 66 9.83 1.29 3.24
N GLN A 67 10.80 0.48 3.64
CA GLN A 67 11.40 -0.57 2.81
C GLN A 67 11.66 -1.79 3.70
N ARG A 68 10.82 -2.84 3.57
CA ARG A 68 10.92 -4.01 4.44
C ARG A 68 12.14 -4.87 4.13
N PHE A 69 12.45 -5.04 2.85
CA PHE A 69 13.58 -5.84 2.37
C PHE A 69 14.70 -4.92 1.89
N ARG A 70 15.86 -4.98 2.57
CA ARG A 70 17.00 -4.09 2.32
C ARG A 70 18.24 -4.84 1.83
N GLU A 71 18.69 -5.83 2.59
CA GLU A 71 19.88 -6.59 2.23
C GLU A 71 19.65 -7.40 0.94
N GLY A 72 20.50 -7.20 -0.06
CA GLY A 72 20.36 -7.86 -1.37
C GLY A 72 19.33 -7.22 -2.31
N PHE A 73 18.76 -6.07 -1.94
CA PHE A 73 17.82 -5.29 -2.74
C PHE A 73 18.40 -3.92 -3.08
N THR A 74 17.79 -3.24 -4.05
CA THR A 74 18.12 -1.83 -4.31
C THR A 74 17.73 -0.98 -3.11
N ALA A 75 18.62 -0.08 -2.67
CA ALA A 75 18.28 0.94 -1.68
C ALA A 75 17.40 1.98 -2.37
N LEU A 76 16.09 1.90 -2.14
CA LEU A 76 15.10 2.74 -2.80
C LEU A 76 15.10 4.14 -2.16
N PRO A 77 15.28 5.23 -2.94
CA PRO A 77 15.17 6.59 -2.45
C PRO A 77 13.86 6.88 -1.70
N ALA A 78 13.87 7.81 -0.76
CA ALA A 78 12.64 8.34 -0.19
C ALA A 78 11.89 9.18 -1.25
N LEU A 79 10.55 9.12 -1.27
CA LEU A 79 9.77 9.76 -2.34
C LEU A 79 9.92 11.30 -2.36
N ALA A 80 10.21 11.92 -1.21
CA ALA A 80 10.48 13.35 -1.11
C ALA A 80 11.65 13.82 -2.00
N LEU A 81 12.65 12.96 -2.27
CA LEU A 81 13.80 13.33 -3.11
C LEU A 81 13.39 13.59 -4.56
N PHE A 82 12.36 12.91 -5.06
CA PHE A 82 11.83 13.20 -6.40
C PHE A 82 11.13 14.56 -6.42
N GLY A 83 10.42 14.96 -5.34
CA GLY A 83 9.85 16.29 -5.22
C GLY A 83 10.91 17.39 -5.16
N GLU A 84 12.02 17.15 -4.47
CA GLU A 84 13.17 18.07 -4.44
C GLU A 84 13.80 18.20 -5.84
N ARG A 85 13.94 17.10 -6.57
CA ARG A 85 14.40 17.12 -7.97
C ARG A 85 13.41 17.85 -8.89
N TYR A 86 12.11 17.75 -8.66
CA TYR A 86 11.07 18.38 -9.48
C TYR A 86 11.24 19.91 -9.56
N ALA A 87 11.74 20.54 -8.49
CA ALA A 87 11.97 21.98 -8.43
C ALA A 87 13.02 22.46 -9.45
N THR A 88 13.94 21.60 -9.87
CA THR A 88 15.01 21.94 -10.83
C THR A 88 14.83 21.26 -12.19
N ASP A 89 14.22 20.08 -12.23
CA ASP A 89 13.99 19.27 -13.43
C ASP A 89 12.71 18.44 -13.28
N ALA A 90 11.57 19.05 -13.58
CA ALA A 90 10.26 18.43 -13.45
C ALA A 90 10.10 17.16 -14.31
N ALA A 91 10.58 17.20 -15.55
CA ALA A 91 10.47 16.07 -16.47
C ALA A 91 11.34 14.89 -16.02
N GLY A 92 12.61 15.16 -15.66
CA GLY A 92 13.52 14.13 -15.14
C GLY A 92 13.06 13.56 -13.80
N ALA A 93 12.48 14.38 -12.92
CA ALA A 93 11.91 13.88 -11.66
C ALA A 93 10.76 12.89 -11.87
N LEU A 94 9.85 13.19 -12.81
CA LEU A 94 8.73 12.29 -13.14
C LEU A 94 9.21 10.98 -13.78
N ASP A 95 10.21 11.05 -14.67
CA ASP A 95 10.83 9.85 -15.26
C ASP A 95 11.51 9.00 -14.19
N LEU A 96 12.26 9.61 -13.27
CA LEU A 96 12.87 8.91 -12.13
C LEU A 96 11.84 8.27 -11.20
N ALA A 97 10.69 8.90 -10.97
CA ALA A 97 9.62 8.32 -10.16
C ALA A 97 8.93 7.13 -10.86
N GLU A 98 8.74 7.20 -12.18
CA GLU A 98 8.24 6.06 -12.98
C GLU A 98 9.23 4.89 -12.94
N GLN A 99 10.52 5.18 -13.12
CA GLN A 99 11.61 4.21 -13.00
C GLN A 99 11.71 3.59 -11.60
N HIS A 100 11.52 4.39 -10.55
CA HIS A 100 11.46 3.91 -9.17
C HIS A 100 10.33 2.90 -8.98
N GLY A 101 9.10 3.25 -9.38
CA GLY A 101 7.96 2.34 -9.31
C GLY A 101 8.18 1.05 -10.10
N TRP A 102 8.78 1.15 -11.29
CA TRP A 102 9.11 0.00 -12.13
C TRP A 102 10.16 -0.91 -11.50
N LEU A 103 11.27 -0.37 -11.02
CA LEU A 103 12.36 -1.15 -10.42
C LEU A 103 11.89 -1.85 -9.14
N MET A 104 11.21 -1.11 -8.26
CA MET A 104 10.65 -1.67 -7.02
C MET A 104 9.72 -2.84 -7.35
N ALA A 105 8.79 -2.64 -8.30
CA ALA A 105 7.87 -3.69 -8.70
C ALA A 105 8.59 -4.90 -9.30
N CYS A 106 9.59 -4.69 -10.16
CA CYS A 106 10.41 -5.79 -10.70
C CYS A 106 11.05 -6.65 -9.60
N GLU A 107 11.71 -6.01 -8.63
CA GLU A 107 12.37 -6.73 -7.53
C GLU A 107 11.36 -7.52 -6.68
N ILE A 108 10.20 -6.95 -6.36
CA ILE A 108 9.17 -7.61 -5.55
C ILE A 108 8.50 -8.76 -6.29
N LEU A 109 8.12 -8.57 -7.57
CA LEU A 109 7.52 -9.62 -8.40
C LEU A 109 8.45 -10.82 -8.57
N ALA A 110 9.76 -10.59 -8.62
CA ALA A 110 10.76 -11.66 -8.74
C ALA A 110 10.85 -12.58 -7.52
N LEU A 111 10.23 -12.21 -6.40
CA LEU A 111 10.14 -13.03 -5.19
C LEU A 111 8.89 -13.90 -5.16
N GLY A 112 7.94 -13.70 -6.08
CA GLY A 112 6.61 -14.31 -6.04
C GLY A 112 5.58 -13.54 -5.21
N ILE A 113 5.90 -12.30 -4.82
CA ILE A 113 5.01 -11.35 -4.15
C ILE A 113 4.20 -10.59 -5.22
N ASP A 114 2.90 -10.38 -4.99
CA ASP A 114 1.99 -9.84 -6.01
C ASP A 114 1.99 -8.32 -6.09
N LEU A 115 2.02 -7.66 -4.93
CA LEU A 115 1.92 -6.21 -4.85
C LEU A 115 2.75 -5.63 -3.71
N SER A 116 3.22 -4.42 -3.92
CA SER A 116 3.64 -3.51 -2.87
C SER A 116 2.52 -2.49 -2.64
N PHE A 117 2.23 -2.14 -1.38
CA PHE A 117 1.30 -1.06 -1.06
C PHE A 117 1.94 0.30 -1.36
N ALA A 118 1.94 0.69 -2.63
CA ALA A 118 2.52 1.93 -3.14
C ALA A 118 1.75 2.42 -4.38
N PRO A 119 1.80 3.72 -4.71
CA PRO A 119 2.54 4.81 -4.03
C PRO A 119 1.81 5.44 -2.84
N CYS A 120 2.58 6.05 -1.92
CA CYS A 120 2.07 7.07 -1.01
C CYS A 120 1.87 8.38 -1.81
N ILE A 121 0.63 8.89 -1.81
CA ILE A 121 0.24 10.11 -2.54
C ILE A 121 -0.37 11.16 -1.61
N ASP A 122 -0.10 11.04 -0.32
CA ASP A 122 -0.37 12.08 0.66
C ASP A 122 0.49 13.32 0.39
N LEU A 123 -0.01 14.49 0.76
CA LEU A 123 0.73 15.75 0.63
C LEU A 123 1.80 15.89 1.73
N LYS A 124 2.98 16.41 1.40
CA LYS A 124 4.11 16.59 2.34
C LYS A 124 3.91 17.79 3.28
N ARG A 125 2.86 17.78 4.10
CA ARG A 125 2.42 18.92 4.94
C ARG A 125 2.67 18.72 6.44
N GLY A 126 3.73 17.98 6.78
CA GLY A 126 4.25 17.91 8.16
C GLY A 126 3.70 16.77 9.01
N ASN A 127 2.85 15.88 8.46
CA ASN A 127 2.47 14.65 9.15
C ASN A 127 3.71 13.82 9.53
N ARG A 128 3.75 13.35 10.79
CA ARG A 128 4.89 12.61 11.36
C ARG A 128 5.07 11.20 10.81
N ALA A 129 3.98 10.53 10.43
CA ALA A 129 3.99 9.19 9.85
C ALA A 129 4.26 9.20 8.33
N ILE A 130 3.89 10.27 7.64
CA ILE A 130 4.13 10.44 6.20
C ILE A 130 5.54 10.97 5.96
N GLY A 131 5.89 12.15 6.48
CA GLY A 131 7.23 12.73 6.36
C GLY A 131 7.82 12.63 4.95
N VAL A 132 8.97 11.96 4.83
CA VAL A 132 9.72 11.79 3.56
C VAL A 132 9.10 10.76 2.59
N ARG A 133 8.00 10.10 2.98
CA ARG A 133 7.22 9.20 2.12
C ARG A 133 6.32 9.95 1.14
N ALA A 134 6.04 11.23 1.38
CA ALA A 134 5.29 12.06 0.44
C ALA A 134 6.24 12.71 -0.58
N PHE A 135 5.79 12.79 -1.83
CA PHE A 135 6.54 13.43 -2.91
C PHE A 135 6.70 14.94 -2.68
N HIS A 136 5.60 15.65 -2.44
CA HIS A 136 5.56 17.12 -2.49
C HIS A 136 4.35 17.65 -1.70
N ASP A 137 4.27 18.96 -1.43
CA ASP A 137 3.15 19.60 -0.72
C ASP A 137 2.08 20.20 -1.66
N ASP A 138 2.47 20.54 -2.90
CA ASP A 138 1.59 20.92 -4.01
C ASP A 138 0.78 19.71 -4.56
N PRO A 139 -0.56 19.74 -4.49
CA PRO A 139 -1.43 18.69 -5.02
C PRO A 139 -1.22 18.34 -6.49
N ALA A 140 -0.93 19.32 -7.35
CA ALA A 140 -0.75 19.09 -8.78
C ALA A 140 0.56 18.36 -9.08
N VAL A 141 1.60 18.64 -8.31
CA VAL A 141 2.88 17.93 -8.39
C VAL A 141 2.70 16.48 -7.95
N VAL A 142 2.03 16.24 -6.81
CA VAL A 142 1.75 14.88 -6.33
C VAL A 142 0.84 14.11 -7.28
N ALA A 143 -0.13 14.76 -7.93
CA ALA A 143 -0.96 14.15 -8.96
C ALA A 143 -0.15 13.67 -10.18
N ALA A 144 0.84 14.47 -10.64
CA ALA A 144 1.73 14.07 -11.72
C ALA A 144 2.61 12.85 -11.32
N PHE A 145 3.14 12.85 -10.09
CA PHE A 145 3.88 11.72 -9.54
C PHE A 145 3.02 10.46 -9.39
N ALA A 146 1.78 10.59 -8.92
CA ALA A 146 0.85 9.47 -8.80
C ALA A 146 0.68 8.75 -10.13
N ALA A 147 0.41 9.50 -11.21
CA ALA A 147 0.25 8.94 -12.55
C ALA A 147 1.55 8.29 -13.06
N ALA A 148 2.72 8.91 -12.83
CA ALA A 148 4.02 8.37 -13.23
C ALA A 148 4.36 7.05 -12.51
N TYR A 149 4.15 7.02 -11.20
CA TYR A 149 4.45 5.85 -10.39
C TYR A 149 3.55 4.66 -10.74
N VAL A 150 2.25 4.90 -10.97
CA VAL A 150 1.30 3.88 -11.42
C VAL A 150 1.75 3.28 -12.76
N ARG A 151 2.16 4.11 -13.74
CA ARG A 151 2.71 3.60 -15.01
C ARG A 151 3.94 2.72 -14.81
N GLY A 152 4.84 3.11 -13.91
CA GLY A 152 6.03 2.34 -13.57
C GLY A 152 5.70 0.95 -13.03
N MET A 153 4.80 0.88 -12.04
CA MET A 153 4.33 -0.38 -11.47
C MET A 153 3.63 -1.24 -12.53
N HIS A 154 2.76 -0.65 -13.35
CA HIS A 154 2.09 -1.36 -14.45
C HIS A 154 3.07 -1.90 -15.50
N LYS A 155 4.12 -1.14 -15.84
CA LYS A 155 5.17 -1.57 -16.77
C LYS A 155 5.89 -2.83 -16.27
N ALA A 156 6.05 -2.99 -14.96
CA ALA A 156 6.61 -4.20 -14.36
C ALA A 156 5.59 -5.35 -14.25
N GLY A 157 4.29 -5.06 -14.39
CA GLY A 157 3.21 -6.02 -14.22
C GLY A 157 2.63 -6.09 -12.81
N MET A 158 2.83 -5.06 -11.98
CA MET A 158 2.29 -4.95 -10.63
C MET A 158 1.09 -3.99 -10.59
N ALA A 159 0.04 -4.36 -9.86
CA ALA A 159 -1.08 -3.48 -9.54
C ALA A 159 -0.69 -2.37 -8.54
N ALA A 160 -1.26 -1.18 -8.68
CA ALA A 160 -0.94 -0.04 -7.81
C ALA A 160 -1.98 0.16 -6.69
N THR A 161 -1.50 0.55 -5.50
CA THR A 161 -2.36 0.90 -4.34
C THR A 161 -2.08 2.32 -3.87
N LEU A 162 -3.02 3.23 -4.16
CA LEU A 162 -2.92 4.62 -3.72
C LEU A 162 -3.21 4.73 -2.22
N LYS A 163 -2.41 5.48 -1.47
CA LYS A 163 -2.64 5.67 -0.03
C LYS A 163 -2.20 7.04 0.51
N HIS A 164 -2.82 7.55 1.57
CA HIS A 164 -3.95 6.97 2.34
C HIS A 164 -5.21 7.81 2.12
N PHE A 165 -6.27 7.26 1.52
CA PHE A 165 -7.46 8.03 1.14
C PHE A 165 -8.29 8.46 2.36
N PRO A 166 -8.78 9.72 2.45
CA PRO A 166 -8.75 10.78 1.44
C PRO A 166 -7.56 11.75 1.54
N GLY A 167 -6.55 11.44 2.34
CA GLY A 167 -5.33 12.24 2.52
C GLY A 167 -4.92 12.31 3.98
N HIS A 168 -3.75 11.78 4.30
CA HIS A 168 -3.18 11.75 5.67
C HIS A 168 -2.12 12.85 5.89
N GLY A 169 -1.61 13.42 4.81
CA GLY A 169 -0.48 14.34 4.85
C GLY A 169 -0.69 15.66 5.61
N SER A 170 -1.94 16.07 5.77
CA SER A 170 -2.36 17.39 6.29
C SER A 170 -2.72 17.41 7.79
N VAL A 171 -2.71 16.25 8.46
CA VAL A 171 -2.80 16.16 9.94
C VAL A 171 -1.42 15.96 10.54
N LEU A 172 -1.17 16.39 11.78
CA LEU A 172 0.18 16.29 12.38
C LEU A 172 0.42 14.95 13.08
N GLU A 173 -0.65 14.36 13.57
CA GLU A 173 -0.69 13.17 14.41
C GLU A 173 -0.23 11.92 13.65
N ASP A 174 0.49 11.06 14.35
CA ASP A 174 0.82 9.72 13.88
C ASP A 174 -0.28 8.75 14.31
N THR A 175 -1.07 8.26 13.36
CA THR A 175 -2.20 7.35 13.62
C THR A 175 -1.80 5.98 14.17
N HIS A 176 -0.50 5.67 14.21
CA HIS A 176 -0.01 4.49 14.93
C HIS A 176 -0.14 4.65 16.45
N PHE A 177 -0.19 5.90 16.96
CA PHE A 177 -0.17 6.21 18.39
C PHE A 177 -1.35 7.09 18.83
N ASP A 178 -1.83 7.99 17.96
CA ASP A 178 -2.79 9.03 18.28
C ASP A 178 -4.05 8.96 17.41
N VAL A 179 -5.15 9.56 17.88
CA VAL A 179 -6.34 9.80 17.05
C VAL A 179 -6.11 11.05 16.21
N ALA A 180 -6.19 10.93 14.88
CA ALA A 180 -6.03 12.04 13.96
C ALA A 180 -7.38 12.61 13.51
N VAL A 181 -7.50 13.95 13.54
CA VAL A 181 -8.70 14.68 13.13
C VAL A 181 -8.29 15.81 12.19
N ASP A 182 -8.83 15.81 10.98
CA ASP A 182 -8.69 16.90 10.01
C ASP A 182 -9.96 17.78 10.04
N PRO A 183 -9.89 19.02 10.52
CA PRO A 183 -11.06 19.89 10.66
C PRO A 183 -11.42 20.63 9.37
N ARG A 184 -10.69 20.42 8.27
CA ARG A 184 -10.92 21.16 7.02
C ARG A 184 -12.26 20.76 6.39
N ARG A 185 -12.87 21.71 5.70
CA ARG A 185 -14.08 21.49 4.93
C ARG A 185 -13.82 20.61 3.71
N PHE A 186 -14.86 19.91 3.26
CA PHE A 186 -14.79 19.05 2.08
C PHE A 186 -14.24 19.76 0.84
N ASP A 187 -14.64 21.00 0.56
CA ASP A 187 -14.20 21.73 -0.64
C ASP A 187 -12.70 22.04 -0.66
N VAL A 188 -12.04 22.08 0.51
CA VAL A 188 -10.59 22.21 0.61
C VAL A 188 -9.93 20.86 0.35
N ILE A 189 -10.39 19.81 1.04
CA ILE A 189 -9.88 18.43 0.89
C ILE A 189 -10.04 17.95 -0.56
N GLU A 190 -11.15 18.28 -1.21
CA GLU A 190 -11.45 17.92 -2.60
C GLU A 190 -10.47 18.56 -3.60
N ARG A 191 -10.16 19.85 -3.41
CA ARG A 191 -9.26 20.59 -4.31
C ARG A 191 -7.79 20.25 -4.09
N GLU A 192 -7.47 19.77 -2.89
CA GLU A 192 -6.11 19.47 -2.49
C GLU A 192 -5.90 17.96 -2.42
N ASP A 193 -6.12 17.34 -1.26
CA ASP A 193 -5.72 15.96 -0.98
C ASP A 193 -6.42 14.91 -1.86
N LEU A 194 -7.64 15.16 -2.37
CA LEU A 194 -8.31 14.25 -3.32
C LEU A 194 -7.79 14.38 -4.77
N TYR A 195 -7.11 15.46 -5.10
CA TYR A 195 -6.64 15.69 -6.47
C TYR A 195 -5.62 14.64 -6.93
N PRO A 196 -4.60 14.26 -6.13
CA PRO A 196 -3.73 13.13 -6.42
C PRO A 196 -4.46 11.79 -6.59
N PHE A 197 -5.49 11.50 -5.79
CA PHE A 197 -6.28 10.27 -5.93
C PHE A 197 -7.03 10.25 -7.26
N SER A 198 -7.63 11.37 -7.66
CA SER A 198 -8.31 11.51 -8.95
C SER A 198 -7.36 11.19 -10.12
N ALA A 199 -6.12 11.70 -10.06
CA ALA A 199 -5.10 11.42 -11.07
C ALA A 199 -4.64 9.96 -11.07
N GLY A 200 -4.41 9.36 -9.89
CA GLY A 200 -4.06 7.94 -9.78
C GLY A 200 -5.16 6.99 -10.26
N ILE A 201 -6.43 7.33 -9.98
CA ILE A 201 -7.59 6.58 -10.48
C ILE A 201 -7.70 6.71 -12.00
N ALA A 202 -7.50 7.90 -12.56
CA ALA A 202 -7.45 8.10 -14.01
C ALA A 202 -6.32 7.29 -14.66
N ALA A 203 -5.17 7.14 -13.97
CA ALA A 203 -4.07 6.27 -14.36
C ALA A 203 -4.33 4.76 -14.15
N GLN A 204 -5.56 4.38 -13.77
CA GLN A 204 -6.00 2.99 -13.61
C GLN A 204 -5.37 2.25 -12.41
N ALA A 205 -5.08 2.94 -11.31
CA ALA A 205 -4.71 2.26 -10.07
C ALA A 205 -5.81 1.28 -9.63
N GLU A 206 -5.42 0.07 -9.26
CA GLU A 206 -6.35 -1.03 -8.95
C GLU A 206 -6.82 -1.05 -7.50
N ALA A 207 -6.13 -0.36 -6.60
CA ALA A 207 -6.44 -0.35 -5.18
C ALA A 207 -6.28 1.02 -4.54
N VAL A 208 -7.02 1.22 -3.45
CA VAL A 208 -6.89 2.35 -2.53
C VAL A 208 -6.83 1.82 -1.10
N MET A 209 -5.94 2.36 -0.27
CA MET A 209 -5.90 2.09 1.17
C MET A 209 -6.44 3.31 1.93
N MET A 210 -7.34 3.07 2.88
CA MET A 210 -8.02 4.11 3.64
C MET A 210 -7.14 4.67 4.76
N ALA A 211 -7.23 5.97 5.01
CA ALA A 211 -6.61 6.62 6.15
C ALA A 211 -7.40 6.36 7.45
N HIS A 212 -6.69 6.36 8.58
CA HIS A 212 -7.29 6.34 9.92
C HIS A 212 -7.42 7.73 10.53
N VAL A 213 -8.06 8.62 9.77
CA VAL A 213 -8.27 10.04 10.11
C VAL A 213 -9.77 10.32 10.08
N THR A 214 -10.26 11.10 11.05
CA THR A 214 -11.64 11.59 11.10
C THR A 214 -11.72 12.98 10.45
N TYR A 215 -12.76 13.22 9.65
CA TYR A 215 -12.98 14.48 8.93
C TYR A 215 -14.36 15.04 9.29
N PRO A 216 -14.54 15.71 10.46
CA PRO A 216 -15.85 15.97 11.04
C PRO A 216 -16.81 16.81 10.17
N GLU A 217 -16.26 17.67 9.30
CA GLU A 217 -17.03 18.46 8.34
C GLU A 217 -17.58 17.63 7.17
N VAL A 218 -17.20 16.35 7.07
CA VAL A 218 -17.60 15.42 6.00
C VAL A 218 -18.32 14.20 6.57
N ALA A 219 -17.73 13.55 7.56
CA ALA A 219 -18.30 12.39 8.24
C ALA A 219 -17.81 12.29 9.69
N PRO A 220 -18.66 11.84 10.62
CA PRO A 220 -18.28 11.71 12.03
C PRO A 220 -17.34 10.53 12.30
N GLU A 221 -17.28 9.54 11.41
CA GLU A 221 -16.39 8.39 11.53
C GLU A 221 -15.04 8.63 10.81
N PRO A 222 -13.96 7.93 11.24
CA PRO A 222 -12.75 7.79 10.44
C PRO A 222 -13.03 7.33 9.01
N ALA A 223 -12.23 7.77 8.04
CA ALA A 223 -12.49 7.51 6.62
C ALA A 223 -12.71 6.02 6.29
N GLY A 224 -11.89 5.12 6.86
CA GLY A 224 -12.04 3.66 6.68
C GLY A 224 -13.33 3.07 7.26
N TYR A 225 -14.00 3.77 8.17
CA TYR A 225 -15.28 3.37 8.78
C TYR A 225 -16.47 4.11 8.19
N SER A 226 -16.26 5.01 7.22
CA SER A 226 -17.32 5.87 6.72
C SER A 226 -17.86 5.40 5.37
N PRO A 227 -19.13 4.94 5.30
CA PRO A 227 -19.79 4.68 4.02
C PRO A 227 -19.87 5.92 3.13
N HIS A 228 -19.86 7.13 3.71
CA HIS A 228 -19.89 8.36 2.95
C HIS A 228 -18.58 8.55 2.16
N TRP A 229 -17.42 8.41 2.82
CA TRP A 229 -16.12 8.48 2.15
C TRP A 229 -15.95 7.38 1.09
N ILE A 230 -16.30 6.14 1.41
CA ILE A 230 -16.06 5.01 0.50
C ILE A 230 -17.08 4.96 -0.65
N ARG A 231 -18.38 4.96 -0.33
CA ARG A 231 -19.42 4.73 -1.35
C ARG A 231 -19.79 5.99 -2.10
N ASN A 232 -19.90 7.14 -1.41
CA ASN A 232 -20.38 8.36 -2.06
C ASN A 232 -19.23 9.12 -2.72
N ILE A 233 -18.10 9.28 -2.05
CA ILE A 233 -16.99 10.08 -2.57
C ILE A 233 -16.08 9.19 -3.45
N LEU A 234 -15.44 8.17 -2.89
CA LEU A 234 -14.48 7.35 -3.64
C LEU A 234 -15.14 6.60 -4.82
N GLN A 235 -16.21 5.85 -4.58
CA GLN A 235 -16.82 5.01 -5.62
C GLN A 235 -17.73 5.79 -6.58
N ARG A 236 -18.63 6.63 -6.07
CA ARG A 236 -19.61 7.35 -6.93
C ARG A 236 -19.04 8.63 -7.54
N GLN A 237 -18.41 9.48 -6.73
CA GLN A 237 -17.93 10.78 -7.22
C GLN A 237 -16.62 10.66 -8.01
N LEU A 238 -15.63 9.91 -7.49
CA LEU A 238 -14.35 9.70 -8.18
C LEU A 238 -14.39 8.53 -9.18
N GLY A 239 -15.48 7.74 -9.20
CA GLY A 239 -15.65 6.64 -10.14
C GLY A 239 -14.73 5.45 -9.87
N PHE A 240 -14.19 5.30 -8.67
CA PHE A 240 -13.28 4.20 -8.34
C PHE A 240 -14.03 2.87 -8.26
N THR A 241 -13.54 1.87 -8.98
CA THR A 241 -14.15 0.53 -9.07
C THR A 241 -13.22 -0.60 -8.63
N GLY A 242 -12.01 -0.26 -8.18
CA GLY A 242 -11.00 -1.20 -7.72
C GLY A 242 -11.25 -1.73 -6.31
N ILE A 243 -10.18 -2.15 -5.66
CA ILE A 243 -10.19 -2.74 -4.31
C ILE A 243 -9.97 -1.67 -3.25
N VAL A 244 -10.82 -1.66 -2.23
CA VAL A 244 -10.65 -0.80 -1.06
C VAL A 244 -10.07 -1.61 0.09
N PHE A 245 -8.86 -1.26 0.52
CA PHE A 245 -8.21 -1.82 1.70
C PHE A 245 -8.48 -0.95 2.93
N SER A 246 -8.74 -1.58 4.08
CA SER A 246 -8.51 -0.89 5.35
C SER A 246 -7.01 -0.64 5.56
N ASP A 247 -6.66 0.26 6.47
CA ASP A 247 -5.36 0.20 7.13
C ASP A 247 -5.35 -0.92 8.20
N ASP A 248 -4.21 -1.15 8.87
CA ASP A 248 -4.09 -2.20 9.88
C ASP A 248 -4.99 -1.95 11.11
N ILE A 249 -5.84 -2.92 11.44
CA ILE A 249 -6.73 -2.84 12.61
C ILE A 249 -6.00 -3.01 13.96
N GLY A 250 -4.72 -3.38 13.91
CA GLY A 250 -3.83 -3.46 15.07
C GLY A 250 -3.30 -2.10 15.56
N MET A 251 -3.52 -1.02 14.81
CA MET A 251 -3.05 0.33 15.17
C MET A 251 -3.87 0.95 16.30
N ALA A 252 -3.25 1.85 17.10
CA ALA A 252 -3.92 2.52 18.22
C ALA A 252 -5.18 3.30 17.80
N ALA A 253 -5.13 3.99 16.64
CA ALA A 253 -6.30 4.71 16.13
C ALA A 253 -7.48 3.77 15.80
N ALA A 254 -7.22 2.50 15.52
CA ALA A 254 -8.26 1.51 15.22
C ALA A 254 -9.04 1.05 16.45
N GLU A 255 -8.52 1.32 17.66
CA GLU A 255 -9.16 0.86 18.91
C GLU A 255 -10.49 1.55 19.23
N SER A 256 -10.75 2.68 18.59
CA SER A 256 -11.96 3.50 18.75
C SER A 256 -13.27 2.72 18.47
N ALA A 257 -13.24 1.68 17.64
CA ALA A 257 -14.42 0.88 17.29
C ALA A 257 -14.68 -0.32 18.22
N GLY A 258 -13.91 -0.50 19.29
CA GLY A 258 -14.08 -1.60 20.26
C GLY A 258 -13.20 -2.81 19.96
N GLY A 259 -13.73 -4.03 20.12
CA GLY A 259 -13.00 -5.29 19.91
C GLY A 259 -12.74 -5.62 18.43
N ILE A 260 -11.91 -6.62 18.16
CA ILE A 260 -11.45 -6.98 16.80
C ILE A 260 -12.62 -7.17 15.84
N LYS A 261 -13.67 -7.89 16.27
CA LYS A 261 -14.86 -8.09 15.46
C LYS A 261 -15.53 -6.78 15.04
N ALA A 262 -15.71 -5.85 15.98
CA ALA A 262 -16.36 -4.58 15.69
C ALA A 262 -15.53 -3.71 14.73
N ARG A 263 -14.19 -3.70 14.87
CA ARG A 263 -13.27 -3.02 13.94
C ARG A 263 -13.35 -3.59 12.52
N ILE A 264 -13.39 -4.92 12.39
CA ILE A 264 -13.52 -5.59 11.09
C ILE A 264 -14.88 -5.32 10.47
N ASP A 265 -15.95 -5.45 11.26
CA ASP A 265 -17.31 -5.21 10.79
C ASP A 265 -17.48 -3.76 10.32
N ALA A 266 -16.97 -2.78 11.07
CA ALA A 266 -17.04 -1.37 10.70
C ALA A 266 -16.38 -1.08 9.34
N HIS A 267 -15.18 -1.61 9.07
CA HIS A 267 -14.54 -1.45 7.76
C HIS A 267 -15.33 -2.11 6.62
N LEU A 268 -15.72 -3.37 6.80
CA LEU A 268 -16.42 -4.12 5.76
C LEU A 268 -17.81 -3.54 5.46
N ASP A 269 -18.52 -3.10 6.50
CA ASP A 269 -19.86 -2.52 6.39
C ASP A 269 -19.82 -1.08 5.83
N ALA A 270 -18.72 -0.36 6.03
CA ALA A 270 -18.45 0.92 5.37
C ALA A 270 -18.21 0.76 3.86
N GLY A 271 -17.55 -0.33 3.46
CA GLY A 271 -17.32 -0.68 2.07
C GLY A 271 -15.89 -1.08 1.72
N CYS A 272 -15.02 -1.29 2.71
CA CYS A 272 -13.73 -1.93 2.45
C CYS A 272 -13.97 -3.35 1.94
N ASP A 273 -13.21 -3.73 0.91
CA ASP A 273 -13.21 -5.09 0.36
C ASP A 273 -12.34 -6.00 1.25
N ILE A 274 -11.14 -5.54 1.62
CA ILE A 274 -10.14 -6.32 2.36
C ILE A 274 -9.70 -5.55 3.61
N VAL A 275 -9.73 -6.23 4.76
CA VAL A 275 -9.26 -5.70 6.03
C VAL A 275 -7.89 -6.26 6.38
N LEU A 276 -6.95 -5.39 6.72
CA LEU A 276 -5.59 -5.78 7.14
C LEU A 276 -5.57 -6.15 8.63
N VAL A 277 -5.00 -7.32 8.92
CA VAL A 277 -4.78 -7.84 10.28
C VAL A 277 -3.32 -8.26 10.39
N CYS A 278 -2.44 -7.29 10.65
CA CYS A 278 -1.01 -7.48 10.44
C CYS A 278 -0.30 -8.18 11.60
N ALA A 279 -0.79 -8.03 12.83
CA ALA A 279 -0.22 -8.66 14.01
C ALA A 279 -0.72 -10.12 14.13
N PRO A 280 0.18 -11.15 14.10
CA PRO A 280 -0.23 -12.56 14.12
C PRO A 280 -1.12 -12.94 15.30
N VAL A 281 -0.92 -12.30 16.46
CA VAL A 281 -1.72 -12.53 17.68
C VAL A 281 -3.21 -12.21 17.49
N LEU A 282 -3.58 -11.37 16.52
CA LEU A 282 -4.96 -10.96 16.24
C LEU A 282 -5.66 -11.89 15.23
N VAL A 283 -4.91 -12.74 14.52
CA VAL A 283 -5.40 -13.43 13.31
C VAL A 283 -6.48 -14.46 13.64
N SER A 284 -6.28 -15.31 14.65
CA SER A 284 -7.26 -16.35 15.01
C SER A 284 -8.62 -15.75 15.40
N GLU A 285 -8.63 -14.68 16.19
CA GLU A 285 -9.87 -13.98 16.56
C GLU A 285 -10.50 -13.29 15.33
N ALA A 286 -9.69 -12.65 14.48
CA ALA A 286 -10.18 -12.01 13.26
C ALA A 286 -10.84 -13.00 12.30
N ILE A 287 -10.25 -14.19 12.09
CA ILE A 287 -10.83 -15.25 11.26
C ILE A 287 -12.19 -15.70 11.84
N HIS A 288 -12.27 -15.86 13.16
CA HIS A 288 -13.53 -16.20 13.82
C HIS A 288 -14.60 -15.10 13.61
N ALA A 289 -14.21 -13.83 13.70
CA ALA A 289 -15.10 -12.68 13.57
C ALA A 289 -15.77 -12.57 12.19
N VAL A 290 -15.12 -13.06 11.13
CA VAL A 290 -15.63 -13.06 9.75
C VAL A 290 -16.22 -14.40 9.30
N SER A 291 -16.31 -15.40 10.18
CA SER A 291 -16.74 -16.76 9.83
C SER A 291 -18.13 -16.85 9.17
N GLN A 292 -19.01 -15.87 9.43
CA GLN A 292 -20.36 -15.79 8.85
C GLN A 292 -20.46 -14.83 7.66
N ARG A 293 -19.37 -14.15 7.28
CA ARG A 293 -19.35 -13.24 6.14
C ARG A 293 -19.09 -14.00 4.84
N GLN A 294 -19.54 -13.42 3.73
CA GLN A 294 -19.27 -13.97 2.40
C GLN A 294 -17.92 -13.45 1.88
N PRO A 295 -17.11 -14.32 1.24
CA PRO A 295 -15.87 -13.89 0.61
C PRO A 295 -16.16 -12.99 -0.61
N LEU A 296 -15.19 -12.16 -0.97
CA LEU A 296 -15.25 -11.41 -2.21
C LEU A 296 -15.19 -12.36 -3.41
N PRO A 297 -15.75 -11.97 -4.57
CA PRO A 297 -15.53 -12.69 -5.81
C PRO A 297 -14.03 -12.79 -6.13
N MET A 298 -13.57 -13.97 -6.53
CA MET A 298 -12.15 -14.18 -6.86
C MET A 298 -11.69 -13.30 -8.04
N SER A 299 -12.60 -12.92 -8.94
CA SER A 299 -12.31 -11.96 -10.02
C SER A 299 -11.87 -10.59 -9.52
N LYS A 300 -12.29 -10.16 -8.32
CA LYS A 300 -11.78 -8.95 -7.69
C LYS A 300 -10.33 -9.12 -7.22
N LEU A 301 -9.98 -10.27 -6.64
CA LEU A 301 -8.61 -10.55 -6.21
C LEU A 301 -7.64 -10.64 -7.39
N ALA A 302 -8.10 -11.19 -8.51
CA ALA A 302 -7.32 -11.32 -9.74
C ALA A 302 -6.80 -9.96 -10.28
N LEU A 303 -7.49 -8.85 -9.97
CA LEU A 303 -7.04 -7.50 -10.35
C LEU A 303 -5.68 -7.13 -9.72
N LEU A 304 -5.38 -7.69 -8.55
CA LEU A 304 -4.19 -7.37 -7.75
C LEU A 304 -3.06 -8.39 -7.91
N ARG A 305 -3.27 -9.45 -8.69
CA ARG A 305 -2.24 -10.47 -8.93
C ARG A 305 -1.12 -9.90 -9.79
N ALA A 306 0.09 -10.39 -9.53
CA ALA A 306 1.22 -10.21 -10.44
C ALA A 306 0.84 -10.63 -11.87
N ARG A 307 0.98 -9.70 -12.83
CA ARG A 307 0.83 -9.98 -14.27
C ARG A 307 2.12 -10.48 -14.91
N ALA A 308 3.25 -10.28 -14.24
CA ALA A 308 4.55 -10.81 -14.60
C ALA A 308 5.32 -11.27 -13.35
N THR A 309 6.15 -12.29 -13.50
CA THR A 309 6.98 -12.85 -12.43
C THR A 309 8.39 -13.11 -12.97
N PRO A 310 9.20 -12.05 -13.19
CA PRO A 310 10.55 -12.20 -13.72
C PRO A 310 11.42 -13.01 -12.75
N GLN A 311 12.39 -13.76 -13.24
CA GLN A 311 13.40 -14.35 -12.37
C GLN A 311 14.43 -13.30 -11.98
N TRP A 312 14.97 -13.39 -10.76
CA TRP A 312 15.96 -12.42 -10.30
C TRP A 312 17.20 -12.34 -11.22
N SER A 313 17.66 -13.48 -11.74
CA SER A 313 18.76 -13.55 -12.71
C SER A 313 18.48 -12.77 -13.99
N GLN A 314 17.22 -12.69 -14.43
CA GLN A 314 16.82 -11.90 -15.59
C GLN A 314 16.89 -10.41 -15.30
N LEU A 315 16.54 -9.97 -14.09
CA LEU A 315 16.69 -8.57 -13.68
C LEU A 315 18.16 -8.14 -13.70
N LEU A 316 19.05 -8.99 -13.18
CA LEU A 316 20.49 -8.71 -13.15
C LEU A 316 21.16 -8.71 -14.54
N ALA A 317 20.50 -9.27 -15.55
CA ALA A 317 20.97 -9.27 -16.94
C ALA A 317 20.27 -8.21 -17.80
N ASN A 318 19.34 -7.43 -17.23
CA ASN A 318 18.58 -6.42 -17.94
C ASN A 318 19.28 -5.05 -17.82
N ASP A 319 19.71 -4.50 -18.95
CA ASP A 319 20.42 -3.22 -19.00
C ASP A 319 19.57 -2.06 -18.44
N ASP A 320 18.27 -1.99 -18.78
CA ASP A 320 17.36 -0.95 -18.25
C ASP A 320 17.28 -1.03 -16.73
N PHE A 321 17.25 -2.25 -16.17
CA PHE A 321 17.21 -2.47 -14.73
C PHE A 321 18.51 -2.01 -14.06
N ILE A 322 19.66 -2.34 -14.65
CA ILE A 322 20.98 -1.94 -14.16
C ILE A 322 21.13 -0.42 -14.17
N GLN A 323 20.75 0.23 -15.29
CA GLN A 323 20.83 1.69 -15.43
C GLN A 323 19.88 2.41 -14.48
N THR A 324 18.64 1.94 -14.36
CA THR A 324 17.67 2.49 -13.41
C THR A 324 18.19 2.41 -11.98
N ARG A 325 18.73 1.25 -11.58
CA ARG A 325 19.31 1.06 -10.25
C ARG A 325 20.46 2.04 -9.97
N ALA A 326 21.33 2.26 -10.95
CA ALA A 326 22.43 3.21 -10.84
C ALA A 326 21.92 4.65 -10.71
N GLY A 327 20.94 5.05 -11.53
CA GLY A 327 20.33 6.38 -11.50
C GLY A 327 19.66 6.71 -10.17
N LEU A 328 18.87 5.78 -9.62
CA LEU A 328 18.22 5.97 -8.31
C LEU A 328 19.23 6.01 -7.16
N SER A 329 20.32 5.24 -7.26
CA SER A 329 21.41 5.29 -6.28
C SER A 329 22.12 6.65 -6.31
N ALA A 330 22.35 7.21 -7.51
CA ALA A 330 22.93 8.53 -7.68
C ALA A 330 22.03 9.63 -7.08
N LEU A 331 20.72 9.58 -7.32
CA LEU A 331 19.75 10.50 -6.71
C LEU A 331 19.86 10.51 -5.18
N SER A 332 19.97 9.33 -4.55
CA SER A 332 20.11 9.27 -3.08
C SER A 332 21.42 9.91 -2.58
N GLN A 333 22.50 9.84 -3.37
CA GLN A 333 23.79 10.41 -3.00
C GLN A 333 23.83 11.94 -3.15
N GLU A 334 23.10 12.50 -4.13
CA GLU A 334 22.99 13.95 -4.35
C GLU A 334 22.46 14.70 -3.12
N PHE A 335 21.58 14.07 -2.33
CA PHE A 335 20.91 14.71 -1.18
C PHE A 335 21.49 14.33 0.18
N VAL A 336 22.57 13.54 0.22
CA VAL A 336 23.35 13.24 1.43
C VAL A 336 24.62 14.10 1.51
N ALA A 337 25.04 14.71 0.40
CA ALA A 337 26.20 15.59 0.29
C ALA A 337 25.87 17.06 0.64
#